data_AF-A0AAW8ANP1-F1
#
_entry.id   AF-A0AAW8ANP1-F1
#
_cell.length_a   1.000
_cell.length_b   1.000
_cell.length_c   1.000
_cell.angle_alpha   90.00
_cell.angle_beta   90.00
_cell.angle_gamma   90.00
#
_symmetry.space_group_name_H-M   'P 1'
#
loop_
_entity.id
_entity.type
_entity.pdbx_description
1 polymer ?
#
loop_
_entity_poly.entity_id
_entity_poly.type
_entity_poly.pdbx_seq_one_letter_code
_entity_poly.pdbx_strand_id
1 'polypeptide(L)' 'VPDEEIGKHLFWLSEKLGRTPFSVAFQIAAIRELQDGWEEQFREISDNIRLSGLSISDYLTQNGTGHNA' A
#
# COMPACT_ATOMS: atom_id res chain seq x y z
N VAL A 1 10.40 -4.59 -4.64
CA VAL A 1 9.80 -3.29 -4.27
C VAL A 1 8.80 -2.98 -5.38
N PRO A 2 7.53 -2.68 -5.06
CA PRO A 2 6.59 -2.19 -6.08
C PRO A 2 7.21 -1.02 -6.84
N ASP A 3 6.86 -0.79 -8.10
CA ASP A 3 7.24 0.46 -8.77
C ASP A 3 6.92 1.62 -7.83
N GLU A 4 7.93 2.42 -7.50
CA GLU A 4 7.87 3.36 -6.38
C GLU A 4 6.70 4.36 -6.53
N GLU A 5 6.42 4.73 -7.79
CA GLU A 5 5.27 5.53 -8.20
C GLU A 5 3.93 4.83 -7.95
N ILE A 6 3.81 3.54 -8.27
CA ILE A 6 2.60 2.75 -8.05
C ILE A 6 2.34 2.60 -6.56
N GLY A 7 3.38 2.34 -5.77
CA GLY A 7 3.30 2.29 -4.31
C GLY A 7 2.76 3.59 -3.72
N LYS A 8 3.32 4.75 -4.10
CA LYS A 8 2.87 6.07 -3.63
C LYS A 8 1.39 6.32 -3.92
N HIS A 9 0.94 6.09 -5.15
CA HIS A 9 -0.47 6.29 -5.52
C HIS A 9 -1.40 5.32 -4.79
N LEU A 10 -0.99 4.06 -4.63
CA LEU A 10 -1.79 3.05 -3.95
C LEU A 10 -1.93 3.36 -2.46
N PHE A 11 -0.86 3.78 -1.79
CA PHE A 11 -0.91 4.19 -0.39
C PHE A 11 -1.79 5.42 -0.19
N TRP A 12 -1.67 6.42 -1.05
CA TRP A 12 -2.55 7.59 -1.04
C TRP A 12 -4.02 7.19 -1.20
N LEU A 13 -4.34 6.33 -2.16
CA LEU A 13 -5.71 5.87 -2.40
C LEU A 13 -6.26 5.08 -1.21
N SER A 14 -5.43 4.21 -0.63
CA SER A 14 -5.78 3.42 0.56
C SER A 14 -6.16 4.30 1.74
N GLU A 15 -5.41 5.39 1.94
CA GLU A 15 -5.68 6.35 3.01
C GLU A 15 -6.99 7.12 2.77
N LYS A 16 -7.25 7.55 1.54
CA LYS A 16 -8.53 8.20 1.19
C LYS A 16 -9.74 7.29 1.33
N LEU A 17 -9.57 6.00 1.09
CA LEU A 17 -10.64 5.02 1.20
C LEU A 17 -10.79 4.44 2.62
N GLY A 18 -9.85 4.72 3.54
CA GLY A 18 -9.82 4.09 4.87
C GLY A 18 -9.66 2.56 4.79
N ARG A 19 -8.91 2.08 3.79
CA ARG A 19 -8.65 0.64 3.53
C ARG A 19 -7.16 0.35 3.66
N THR A 20 -6.82 -0.93 3.81
CA THR A 20 -5.41 -1.33 3.78
C THR A 20 -4.88 -1.33 2.34
N PRO A 21 -3.57 -1.08 2.14
CA PRO A 21 -2.93 -1.17 0.82
C PRO A 21 -3.19 -2.50 0.12
N PHE A 22 -3.14 -3.61 0.86
CA PHE A 22 -3.44 -4.94 0.33
C PHE A 22 -4.87 -5.05 -0.21
N SER A 23 -5.88 -4.56 0.52
CA SER A 23 -7.27 -4.63 0.03
C SER A 23 -7.47 -3.81 -1.25
N VAL A 24 -6.82 -2.65 -1.36
CA VAL A 24 -6.87 -1.83 -2.58
C VAL A 24 -6.13 -2.53 -3.72
N ALA A 25 -4.96 -3.11 -3.45
CA ALA A 25 -4.19 -3.87 -4.43
C ALA A 25 -4.96 -5.08 -4.96
N PHE A 26 -5.59 -5.85 -4.06
CA PHE A 26 -6.43 -6.99 -4.41
C PHE A 26 -7.59 -6.58 -5.32
N GLN A 27 -8.25 -5.45 -5.03
CA GLN A 27 -9.33 -4.93 -5.87
C GLN A 27 -8.83 -4.47 -7.25
N ILE A 28 -7.66 -3.84 -7.33
CA ILE A 28 -7.04 -3.46 -8.61
C ILE A 28 -6.70 -4.71 -9.43
N ALA A 29 -6.09 -5.72 -8.81
CA ALA A 29 -5.74 -6.99 -9.45
C ALA A 29 -6.98 -7.68 -10.03
N ALA A 30 -8.07 -7.74 -9.26
CA ALA A 30 -9.35 -8.30 -9.70
C ALA A 30 -9.98 -7.55 -10.88
N ILE A 31 -9.89 -6.21 -10.93
CA ILE A 31 -10.45 -5.40 -12.02
C ILE A 31 -9.61 -5.49 -13.30
N ARG A 32 -8.29 -5.62 -13.15
CA ARG A 32 -7.33 -5.58 -14.26
C ARG A 32 -6.90 -6.96 -14.76
N GLU A 33 -7.43 -8.03 -14.17
CA GLU A 33 -6.99 -9.42 -14.43
C GLU A 33 -5.46 -9.55 -14.36
N LEU A 34 -4.85 -8.87 -13.39
CA LEU A 34 -3.39 -8.94 -13.19
C LEU A 34 -3.02 -10.35 -12.73
N GLN A 35 -1.79 -10.77 -13.07
CA GLN A 35 -1.27 -12.11 -12.73
C GLN A 35 -1.41 -12.41 -11.23
N ASP A 36 -1.68 -13.69 -10.92
CA ASP A 36 -1.91 -14.20 -9.57
C ASP A 36 -0.79 -13.79 -8.60
N GLY A 37 -1.12 -12.92 -7.65
CA GLY A 37 -0.25 -12.53 -6.54
C GLY A 37 0.46 -11.18 -6.71
N TRP A 38 0.09 -10.34 -7.68
CA TRP A 38 0.61 -8.97 -7.73
C TRP A 38 0.32 -8.21 -6.42
N GLU A 39 -0.82 -8.42 -5.79
CA GLU A 39 -1.21 -7.80 -4.53
C GLU A 39 -0.37 -8.27 -3.33
N GLU A 40 0.25 -9.44 -3.42
CA GLU A 40 1.00 -10.06 -2.30
C GLU A 40 2.20 -9.20 -1.89
N GLN A 41 2.78 -8.43 -2.82
CA GLN A 41 3.86 -7.49 -2.51
C GLN A 41 3.44 -6.39 -1.51
N PHE A 42 2.13 -6.16 -1.33
CA PHE A 42 1.58 -5.18 -0.39
C PHE A 42 1.13 -5.82 0.93
N ARG A 43 1.17 -7.14 1.07
CA ARG A 43 0.70 -7.85 2.27
C ARG A 43 1.48 -7.43 3.51
N GLU A 44 2.81 -7.54 3.45
CA GLU A 44 3.70 -7.26 4.59
C GLU A 44 3.55 -5.81 5.09
N ILE A 45 3.61 -4.83 4.19
CA ILE A 45 3.47 -3.41 4.58
C ILE A 45 2.07 -3.11 5.14
N SER A 46 1.02 -3.74 4.60
CA SER A 46 -0.34 -3.56 5.11
C SER A 46 -0.50 -4.11 6.52
N ASP A 47 0.09 -5.27 6.79
CA ASP A 47 0.09 -5.85 8.13
C ASP A 47 0.91 -4.99 9.10
N ASN A 48 2.06 -4.48 8.68
CA ASN A 48 2.86 -3.58 9.52
C ASN A 48 2.13 -2.26 9.84
N ILE A 49 1.47 -1.65 8.85
CA ILE A 49 0.63 -0.45 9.06
C ILE A 49 -0.48 -0.77 10.07
N ARG A 50 -1.22 -1.86 9.84
CA ARG A 50 -2.33 -2.27 10.71
C ARG A 50 -1.89 -2.55 12.14
N LEU A 51 -0.74 -3.22 12.32
CA LEU A 51 -0.18 -3.53 13.63
C LEU A 51 0.40 -2.28 14.33
N SER A 52 0.90 -1.31 13.58
CA SER A 52 1.43 -0.06 14.14
C SER A 52 0.35 0.83 14.77
N GLY A 53 -0.91 0.69 14.34
CA GLY A 53 -2.00 1.57 14.75
C GLY A 53 -1.90 3.00 14.21
N LEU A 54 -0.92 3.27 13.33
CA LEU A 54 -0.71 4.56 12.70
C LEU A 54 -1.58 4.72 11.45
N SER A 55 -1.79 5.97 11.04
CA SER A 55 -2.24 6.24 9.67
C SER A 55 -1.19 5.77 8.65
N ILE A 56 -1.60 5.59 7.39
CA ILE A 56 -0.68 5.16 6.33
C ILE A 56 0.41 6.22 6.16
N SER A 57 0.03 7.51 6.10
CA SER A 57 0.99 8.61 6.00
C SER A 57 1.98 8.63 7.16
N ASP A 58 1.52 8.54 8.41
CA ASP A 58 2.39 8.55 9.59
C ASP A 58 3.36 7.35 9.58
N TYR A 59 2.88 6.17 9.21
CA TYR A 59 3.71 4.97 9.10
C TYR A 59 4.81 5.15 8.05
N LEU A 60 4.48 5.68 6.87
CA LEU A 60 5.46 5.89 5.78
C LEU A 60 6.49 6.98 6.13
N THR A 61 6.06 8.04 6.82
CA THR A 61 6.97 9.08 7.32
C THR A 61 7.94 8.53 8.36
N GLN A 62 7.46 7.69 9.30
CA GLN A 62 8.32 7.09 10.34
C GLN A 62 9.29 6.04 9.79
N ASN A 63 8.89 5.25 8.79
CA ASN A 63 9.68 4.14 8.27
C ASN A 63 10.57 4.52 7.07
N GLY A 64 10.72 5.81 6.77
CA GLY A 64 11.74 6.30 5.83
C GLY A 64 11.53 5.94 4.35
N THR A 65 10.37 5.39 3.97
CA THR A 65 9.93 5.34 2.57
C THR A 65 9.44 6.71 2.06
N GLY A 66 9.45 7.73 2.93
CA GLY A 66 9.34 9.15 2.59
C GLY A 66 10.66 9.82 2.19
N HIS A 67 11.61 9.11 1.56
CA HIS A 67 12.80 9.77 0.99
C HIS A 67 12.48 10.43 -0.35
N ASN A 68 12.06 11.68 -0.20
CA ASN A 68 12.36 12.87 -1.00
C ASN A 68 11.76 13.04 -2.41
N ALA A 69 11.04 14.17 -2.48
CA ALA A 69 10.64 14.96 -3.64
C ALA A 69 11.77 15.23 -4.65
#